data_AF-A0A2V8X6P1-F1
#
_entry.id   AF-A0A2V8X6P1-F1
#
_cell.length_a   1.000
_cell.length_b   1.000
_cell.length_c   1.000
_cell.angle_alpha   90.00
_cell.angle_beta   90.00
_cell.angle_gamma   90.00
#
_symmetry.space_group_name_H-M   'P 1'
#
loop_
_entity.id
_entity.type
_entity.pdbx_description
1 polymer ?
#
loop_
_entity_poly.entity_id
_entity_poly.type
_entity_poly.pdbx_seq_one_letter_code
_entity_poly.pdbx_strand_id
1 'polypeptide(L)'
;YAKQFARQRTETRKQGKFRVARDLRARGVPDRHIETALEEAAQETDEAAIVRQRIERKLRSFRGPDTNEHTSKKIDERKMASIYHSLLRAGFPADIIRRELHSLTRSQNLPEIEPRSDTEPS
;
A
#
# COMPACT_ATOMS: atom_id res chain seq x y z
N TYR A 1 -1.57 1.46 27.18
CA TYR A 1 -2.46 0.51 26.48
C TYR A 1 -2.65 0.87 25.00
N ALA A 2 -3.27 2.02 24.66
CA ALA A 2 -3.54 2.39 23.26
C ALA A 2 -2.29 2.42 22.35
N LYS A 3 -1.17 2.95 22.86
CA LYS A 3 0.13 3.00 22.17
C LYS A 3 0.66 1.62 21.78
N GLN A 4 0.78 0.72 22.76
CA GLN A 4 1.24 -0.66 22.56
C GLN A 4 0.31 -1.43 21.61
N PHE A 5 -1.00 -1.16 21.68
CA PHE A 5 -1.99 -1.75 20.78
C PHE A 5 -1.82 -1.29 19.33
N ALA A 6 -1.58 0.02 19.11
CA ALA A 6 -1.33 0.58 17.79
C ALA A 6 -0.06 -0.02 17.18
N ARG A 7 1.05 0.01 17.93
CA ARG A 7 2.34 -0.53 17.53
C ARG A 7 2.27 -2.01 17.16
N GLN A 8 1.68 -2.86 18.01
CA GLN A 8 1.54 -4.29 17.71
C GLN A 8 0.73 -4.54 16.41
N ARG A 9 -0.25 -3.69 16.12
CA ARG A 9 -1.14 -3.87 14.96
C ARG A 9 -0.53 -3.32 13.67
N THR A 10 0.24 -2.24 13.74
CA THR A 10 1.00 -1.70 12.60
C THR A 10 2.21 -2.57 12.28
N GLU A 11 3.02 -2.93 13.28
CA GLU A 11 4.25 -3.71 13.10
C GLU A 11 3.98 -5.19 12.84
N THR A 12 3.16 -5.84 13.69
CA THR A 12 2.98 -7.31 13.62
C THR A 12 1.89 -7.72 12.64
N ARG A 13 0.79 -6.97 12.59
CA ARG A 13 -0.40 -7.34 11.77
C ARG A 13 -0.51 -6.57 10.46
N LYS A 14 0.34 -5.57 10.21
CA LYS A 14 0.34 -4.74 9.00
C LYS A 14 -1.05 -4.17 8.68
N GLN A 15 -1.73 -3.68 9.71
CA GLN A 15 -3.03 -3.03 9.61
C GLN A 15 -2.83 -1.52 9.49
N GLY A 16 -3.58 -0.86 8.63
CA GLY A 16 -3.48 0.58 8.44
C GLY A 16 -4.18 1.35 9.56
N LYS A 17 -3.78 2.61 9.74
CA LYS A 17 -4.24 3.49 10.82
C LYS A 17 -5.76 3.55 11.03
N PHE A 18 -6.58 3.51 9.97
CA PHE A 18 -8.04 3.60 10.12
C PHE A 18 -8.66 2.36 10.76
N ARG A 19 -8.09 1.18 10.52
CA ARG A 19 -8.54 -0.05 11.16
C ARG A 19 -8.14 -0.08 12.62
N VAL A 20 -6.93 0.35 12.92
CA VAL A 20 -6.44 0.50 14.31
C VAL A 20 -7.29 1.51 15.07
N ALA A 21 -7.60 2.66 14.47
CA ALA A 21 -8.50 3.66 15.06
C ALA A 21 -9.88 3.10 15.36
N ARG A 22 -10.48 2.38 14.40
CA ARG A 22 -11.79 1.74 14.57
C ARG A 22 -11.79 0.73 15.72
N ASP A 23 -10.76 -0.10 15.81
CA ASP A 23 -10.61 -1.09 16.88
C ASP A 23 -10.43 -0.42 18.25
N LEU A 24 -9.71 0.71 18.32
CA LEU A 24 -9.55 1.49 19.56
C LEU A 24 -10.85 2.19 19.97
N ARG A 25 -11.61 2.76 19.03
CA ARG A 25 -12.94 3.33 19.32
C ARG A 25 -13.92 2.28 19.82
N ALA A 26 -13.93 1.10 19.21
CA ALA A 26 -14.77 -0.02 19.64
C ALA A 26 -14.44 -0.49 21.06
N ARG A 27 -13.23 -0.19 21.56
CA ARG A 27 -12.78 -0.46 22.94
C ARG A 27 -13.06 0.70 23.91
N GLY A 28 -13.71 1.77 23.46
CA GLY A 28 -14.04 2.93 24.27
C GLY A 28 -12.86 3.89 24.50
N VAL A 29 -11.80 3.82 23.69
CA VAL A 29 -10.67 4.75 23.80
C VAL A 29 -11.07 6.12 23.24
N PRO A 30 -10.89 7.22 24.00
CA PRO A 30 -11.19 8.56 23.51
C PRO A 30 -10.34 8.96 22.29
N ASP A 31 -10.94 9.69 21.34
CA ASP A 31 -10.29 10.07 20.06
C ASP A 31 -8.93 10.75 20.26
N ARG A 32 -8.80 11.65 21.24
CA ARG A 32 -7.52 12.30 21.59
C ARG A 32 -6.38 11.31 21.85
N HIS A 33 -6.67 10.17 22.47
CA HIS A 33 -5.66 9.14 22.77
C HIS A 33 -5.41 8.22 21.57
N ILE A 34 -6.38 8.11 20.66
CA ILE A 34 -6.24 7.39 19.40
C ILE A 34 -5.30 8.17 18.48
N GLU A 35 -5.53 9.46 18.31
CA GLU A 35 -4.71 10.33 17.47
C GLU A 35 -3.24 10.30 17.90
N THR A 36 -2.96 10.52 19.19
CA THR A 36 -1.59 10.43 19.71
C THR A 36 -0.98 9.04 19.48
N ALA A 37 -1.73 7.96 19.69
CA ALA A 37 -1.22 6.60 19.47
C ALA A 37 -0.95 6.30 17.99
N LEU A 38 -1.72 6.87 17.07
CA LEU A 38 -1.53 6.72 15.63
C LEU A 38 -0.35 7.54 15.13
N GLU A 39 -0.17 8.77 15.63
CA GLU A 39 0.99 9.60 15.29
C GLU A 39 2.30 8.94 15.72
N GLU A 40 2.36 8.45 16.96
CA GLU A 40 3.54 7.72 17.44
C GLU A 40 3.81 6.45 16.63
N ALA A 41 2.76 5.67 16.31
CA ALA A 41 2.91 4.48 15.48
C ALA A 41 3.37 4.80 14.04
N ALA A 42 2.97 5.95 13.49
CA ALA A 42 3.38 6.41 12.17
C ALA A 42 4.86 6.86 12.14
N GLN A 43 5.42 7.30 13.28
CA GLN A 43 6.86 7.59 13.39
C GLN A 43 7.71 6.32 13.36
N GLU A 44 7.20 5.22 13.93
CA GLU A 44 7.91 3.94 13.99
C GLU A 44 7.68 3.09 12.72
N THR A 45 6.59 3.34 11.97
CA THR A 45 6.16 2.48 10.86
C THR A 45 5.98 3.23 9.55
N ASP A 46 6.73 2.84 8.50
CA ASP A 46 6.49 3.32 7.14
C ASP A 46 5.25 2.62 6.51
N GLU A 47 4.09 3.27 6.61
CA GLU A 47 2.84 2.80 6.00
C GLU A 47 2.98 2.60 4.48
N ALA A 48 3.75 3.45 3.79
CA ALA A 48 3.94 3.36 2.34
C ALA A 48 4.74 2.12 1.97
N ALA A 49 5.81 1.79 2.71
CA ALA A 49 6.57 0.57 2.50
C ALA A 49 5.71 -0.69 2.70
N ILE A 50 4.86 -0.72 3.73
CA ILE A 50 3.94 -1.86 3.97
C ILE A 50 2.95 -2.01 2.81
N VAL A 51 2.38 -0.89 2.34
CA VAL A 51 1.46 -0.88 1.19
C VAL A 51 2.17 -1.37 -0.06
N ARG A 52 3.36 -0.86 -0.39
CA ARG A 52 4.18 -1.32 -1.53
C ARG A 52 4.43 -2.82 -1.48
N GLN A 53 4.94 -3.32 -0.36
CA GLN A 53 5.25 -4.75 -0.20
C GLN A 53 4.02 -5.63 -0.43
N ARG A 54 2.85 -5.18 0.02
CA ARG A 54 1.60 -5.93 -0.14
C ARG A 54 1.06 -5.87 -1.56
N ILE A 55 1.17 -4.72 -2.23
CA ILE A 55 0.82 -4.57 -3.65
C ILE A 55 1.70 -5.51 -4.47
N GLU A 56 3.03 -5.42 -4.33
CA GLU A 56 3.97 -6.27 -5.06
C GLU A 56 3.71 -7.76 -4.87
N ARG A 57 3.50 -8.22 -3.62
CA ARG A 57 3.20 -9.62 -3.35
C ARG A 57 1.96 -10.08 -4.11
N LYS A 58 0.92 -9.24 -4.15
CA LYS A 58 -0.34 -9.55 -4.83
C LYS A 58 -0.18 -9.50 -6.35
N LEU A 59 0.59 -8.55 -6.87
CA LEU A 59 0.97 -8.50 -8.29
C LEU A 59 1.76 -9.76 -8.71
N ARG A 60 2.73 -10.19 -7.92
CA ARG A 60 3.47 -11.45 -8.16
C ARG A 60 2.54 -12.66 -8.19
N SER A 61 1.56 -12.74 -7.28
CA SER A 61 0.60 -13.86 -7.27
C SER A 61 -0.31 -13.91 -8.51
N PHE A 62 -0.56 -12.78 -9.17
CA PHE A 62 -1.36 -12.73 -10.40
C PHE A 62 -0.57 -13.12 -11.65
N ARG A 63 0.77 -13.16 -11.58
CA ARG A 63 1.69 -13.52 -12.66
C ARG A 63 2.07 -15.00 -12.61
N GLY A 64 1.13 -15.89 -12.25
CA GLY A 64 1.39 -17.31 -12.06
C GLY A 64 2.10 -17.98 -13.27
N PRO A 65 2.70 -19.18 -13.06
CA PRO A 65 3.56 -19.85 -14.03
C PRO A 65 2.88 -20.14 -15.38
N ASP A 66 1.54 -20.21 -15.40
CA ASP A 66 0.75 -20.69 -16.54
C ASP A 66 -0.06 -19.59 -17.24
N THR A 67 0.33 -18.32 -17.09
CA THR A 67 -0.33 -17.27 -17.85
C THR A 67 0.27 -17.20 -19.25
N ASN A 68 -0.50 -17.66 -20.22
CA ASN A 68 -0.30 -17.48 -21.66
C ASN A 68 0.14 -16.02 -21.87
N GLU A 69 1.24 -15.80 -22.59
CA GLU A 69 1.99 -14.54 -22.74
C GLU A 69 1.13 -13.27 -22.96
N HIS A 70 -0.09 -13.44 -23.49
CA HIS A 70 -1.07 -12.38 -23.74
C HIS A 70 -1.86 -11.93 -22.49
N THR A 71 -2.09 -12.79 -21.50
CA THR A 71 -2.87 -12.49 -20.26
C THR A 71 -1.97 -11.96 -19.13
N SER A 72 -0.68 -12.32 -19.15
CA SER A 72 0.33 -11.93 -18.17
C SER A 72 0.81 -10.48 -18.35
N LYS A 73 0.66 -9.94 -19.57
CA LYS A 73 1.18 -8.64 -19.99
C LYS A 73 0.34 -7.44 -19.54
N LYS A 74 -0.92 -7.63 -19.13
CA LYS A 74 -1.77 -6.56 -18.58
C LYS A 74 -2.36 -6.94 -17.23
N ILE A 75 -2.03 -6.15 -16.21
CA ILE A 75 -2.79 -6.16 -14.96
C ILE A 75 -4.11 -5.46 -15.26
N ASP A 76 -5.18 -6.24 -15.41
CA ASP A 76 -6.52 -5.69 -15.67
C ASP A 76 -6.98 -4.79 -14.52
N GLU A 77 -7.80 -3.80 -14.85
CA GLU A 77 -8.45 -2.90 -13.87
C GLU A 77 -9.15 -3.65 -12.74
N ARG A 78 -9.75 -4.82 -13.04
CA ARG A 78 -10.38 -5.69 -12.03
C ARG A 78 -9.39 -6.18 -10.97
N LYS A 79 -8.17 -6.53 -11.38
CA LYS A 79 -7.09 -6.96 -10.47
C LYS A 79 -6.62 -5.77 -9.62
N MET A 80 -6.48 -4.59 -10.24
CA MET A 80 -6.13 -3.35 -9.53
C MET A 80 -7.19 -2.97 -8.48
N ALA A 81 -8.48 -3.02 -8.84
CA ALA A 81 -9.58 -2.76 -7.93
C ALA A 81 -9.59 -3.75 -6.75
N SER A 82 -9.32 -5.04 -7.00
CA SER A 82 -9.20 -6.06 -5.95
C SER A 82 -8.05 -5.77 -4.96
N ILE A 83 -6.91 -5.28 -5.44
CA ILE A 83 -5.80 -4.85 -4.60
C ILE A 83 -6.22 -3.65 -3.76
N TYR A 84 -6.77 -2.61 -4.41
CA TYR A 84 -7.24 -1.38 -3.76
C TYR A 84 -8.25 -1.66 -2.64
N HIS A 85 -9.31 -2.41 -2.91
CA HIS A 85 -10.33 -2.77 -1.92
C HIS A 85 -9.75 -3.59 -0.75
N SER A 86 -8.79 -4.48 -1.02
CA SER A 86 -8.16 -5.27 0.04
C SER A 86 -7.31 -4.42 0.99
N LEU A 87 -6.68 -3.36 0.48
CA LEU A 87 -5.91 -2.41 1.28
C LEU A 87 -6.82 -1.45 2.07
N LEU A 88 -7.91 -1.00 1.46
CA LEU A 88 -8.94 -0.24 2.18
C LEU A 88 -9.53 -1.02 3.35
N ARG A 89 -9.90 -2.29 3.14
CA ARG A 89 -10.39 -3.18 4.22
C ARG A 89 -9.33 -3.46 5.30
N ALA A 90 -8.06 -3.32 4.95
CA ALA A 90 -6.96 -3.41 5.92
C ALA A 90 -6.75 -2.12 6.72
N GLY A 91 -7.42 -1.02 6.35
CA GLY A 91 -7.39 0.25 7.07
C GLY A 91 -6.37 1.27 6.56
N PHE A 92 -5.77 1.05 5.39
CA PHE A 92 -4.80 1.99 4.84
C PHE A 92 -5.50 3.22 4.21
N PRO A 93 -4.86 4.40 4.26
CA PRO A 93 -5.37 5.59 3.62
C PRO A 93 -5.42 5.46 2.10
N ALA A 94 -6.53 5.91 1.51
CA ALA A 94 -6.77 5.84 0.07
C ALA A 94 -5.66 6.54 -0.73
N ASP A 95 -5.15 7.67 -0.26
CA ASP A 95 -4.13 8.45 -0.97
C ASP A 95 -2.80 7.72 -1.09
N ILE A 96 -2.34 7.08 0.01
CA ILE A 96 -1.12 6.24 -0.02
C ILE A 96 -1.35 5.05 -0.95
N ILE A 97 -2.51 4.38 -0.86
CA ILE A 97 -2.81 3.25 -1.74
C ILE A 97 -2.75 3.67 -3.21
N ARG A 98 -3.43 4.76 -3.60
CA ARG A 98 -3.46 5.23 -4.99
C ARG A 98 -2.06 5.59 -5.48
N ARG A 99 -1.29 6.33 -4.69
CA ARG A 99 0.07 6.74 -5.02
C ARG A 99 0.98 5.54 -5.28
N GLU A 100 1.04 4.59 -4.34
CA GLU A 100 1.92 3.43 -4.47
C GLU A 100 1.44 2.46 -5.56
N LEU A 101 0.13 2.25 -5.71
CA LEU A 101 -0.45 1.40 -6.75
C LEU A 101 -0.15 1.93 -8.15
N HIS A 102 -0.30 3.24 -8.35
CA HIS A 102 0.00 3.90 -9.61
C HIS A 102 1.50 3.92 -9.90
N SER A 103 2.35 4.17 -8.89
CA SER A 103 3.82 4.10 -9.03
C SER A 103 4.26 2.72 -9.53
N LEU A 104 3.85 1.65 -8.84
CA LEU A 104 4.26 0.28 -9.17
C LEU A 104 3.71 -0.24 -10.50
N THR A 105 2.53 0.23 -10.93
CA THR A 105 1.96 -0.16 -12.22
C THR A 105 2.52 0.66 -13.37
N ARG A 106 2.83 1.95 -13.18
CA ARG A 106 3.51 2.78 -14.18
C ARG A 106 4.92 2.26 -14.45
N SER A 107 5.68 1.92 -13.41
CA SER A 107 7.01 1.30 -13.56
C SER A 107 6.97 -0.08 -14.23
N GLN A 108 5.84 -0.79 -14.19
CA GLN A 108 5.67 -2.08 -14.88
C GLN A 108 5.18 -1.96 -16.32
N ASN A 109 4.61 -0.81 -16.73
CA ASN A 109 4.04 -0.61 -18.06
C ASN A 109 4.94 0.22 -19.00
N LEU A 110 6.06 0.76 -18.50
CA LEU A 110 7.03 1.48 -19.32
C LEU A 110 8.16 0.51 -19.68
N PRO A 111 8.42 0.19 -20.97
CA PRO A 111 9.78 -0.22 -21.32
C PRO A 111 10.67 0.96 -20.94
N GLU A 112 11.77 0.71 -20.25
CA GLU A 112 12.74 1.72 -19.84
C GLU A 112 13.18 2.52 -21.07
N ILE A 113 12.44 3.60 -21.38
CA ILE A 113 12.86 4.58 -22.37
C ILE A 113 13.82 5.43 -21.57
N GLU A 114 15.09 5.06 -21.64
CA GLU A 114 16.19 5.96 -21.32
C GLU A 114 15.86 7.30 -21.98
N PRO A 115 15.85 8.41 -21.23
CA PRO A 115 15.80 9.71 -21.86
C PRO A 115 17.07 9.80 -22.71
N ARG A 116 16.92 9.68 -24.04
CA ARG A 116 17.96 10.07 -24.98
C ARG A 116 18.37 11.47 -24.59
N SER A 117 19.56 11.58 -24.03
CA SER A 117 20.28 12.83 -23.88
C SER A 117 20.68 13.28 -25.28
N ASP A 118 19.71 13.82 -26.02
CA ASP A 118 19.99 14.71 -27.12
C ASP A 118 20.54 15.98 -26.49
N THR A 119 21.87 16.07 -26.39
CA THR A 119 22.57 17.30 -26.05
C THR A 119 23.71 17.49 -27.04
N GLU A 120 23.33 17.86 -28.26
CA GLU A 120 24.06 18.83 -29.09
C GLU A 120 23.00 19.86 -29.52
N PRO A 121 23.25 21.18 -29.42
CA PRO A 121 24.30 21.80 -30.24
C PRO A 121 25.01 23.02 -29.61
N SER A 122 26.29 23.23 -29.98
CA SER A 122 26.86 24.49 -30.52
C SER A 122 28.35 24.32 -30.78
#